data_AF-A0A6J7VH07-F1
#
_entry.id   AF-A0A6J7VH07-F1
#
_cell.length_a   1.000
_cell.length_b   1.000
_cell.length_c   1.000
_cell.angle_alpha   90.00
_cell.angle_beta   90.00
_cell.angle_gamma   90.00
#
_symmetry.space_group_name_H-M   'P 1'
#
loop_
_entity.id
_entity.type
_entity.pdbx_description
1 polymer ?
#
loop_
_entity_poly.entity_id
_entity_poly.type
_entity_poly.pdbx_seq_one_letter_code
_entity_poly.pdbx_strand_id
1 'polypeptide(L)'
;MWSEPGVIVNDLAHPIKGRTERMTYLASGSEGWVSIIDTNKGFGAKLLWDPIKLPYLWYWQEQGSSGFPFYGRAQMTALEPASCLPGDGLAGASEAGRSTVIAAGEEYSFSVSLELI
;
A
#
# COMPACT_ATOMS: atom_id res chain seq x y z
N MET A 1 16.47 -5.09 10.66
CA MET A 1 15.20 -4.34 10.84
C MET A 1 14.00 -5.25 11.21
N TRP A 2 14.15 -6.58 11.27
CA TRP A 2 13.02 -7.52 11.45
C TRP A 2 13.18 -8.45 12.66
N SER A 3 13.76 -7.96 13.75
CA SER A 3 14.13 -8.79 14.92
C SER A 3 13.74 -8.17 16.25
N GLU A 4 12.70 -7.33 16.27
CA GLU A 4 12.15 -6.81 17.54
C GLU A 4 11.08 -7.78 18.10
N PRO A 5 11.15 -8.12 19.40
CA PRO A 5 10.15 -8.98 20.04
C PRO A 5 8.75 -8.35 19.98
N GLY A 6 7.75 -9.12 19.55
CA GLY A 6 6.35 -8.67 19.44
C GLY A 6 5.92 -8.20 18.05
N VAL A 7 6.85 -8.06 17.11
CA VAL A 7 6.52 -7.83 15.70
C VAL A 7 6.19 -9.19 15.06
N ILE A 8 4.90 -9.43 14.82
CA ILE A 8 4.48 -10.54 13.97
C ILE A 8 4.96 -10.21 12.55
N VAL A 9 6.01 -10.89 12.09
CA VAL A 9 6.39 -10.88 10.68
C VAL A 9 5.30 -11.64 9.94
N ASN A 10 4.33 -10.89 9.43
CA ASN A 10 3.29 -11.51 8.64
C ASN A 10 3.88 -11.94 7.30
N ASP A 11 3.58 -13.17 6.88
CA ASP A 11 3.84 -13.58 5.50
C ASP A 11 3.00 -12.69 4.57
N LEU A 12 3.68 -11.91 3.74
CA LEU A 12 3.09 -11.06 2.70
C LEU A 12 3.30 -11.66 1.30
N ALA A 13 4.06 -12.75 1.19
CA ALA A 13 4.31 -13.43 -0.08
C ALA A 13 3.07 -14.19 -0.57
N HIS A 14 2.15 -14.52 0.33
CA HIS A 14 0.92 -15.23 0.01
C HIS A 14 -0.31 -14.47 0.53
N PRO A 15 -1.36 -14.30 -0.30
CA PRO A 15 -2.65 -13.85 0.19
C PRO A 15 -3.21 -14.78 1.27
N ILE A 16 -3.84 -14.21 2.31
CA ILE A 16 -4.51 -15.00 3.32
C ILE A 16 -5.67 -15.77 2.67
N LYS A 17 -5.72 -17.09 2.89
CA LYS A 17 -6.83 -17.92 2.44
C LYS A 17 -8.05 -17.69 3.35
N GLY A 18 -9.22 -17.45 2.75
CA GLY A 18 -10.49 -17.32 3.47
C GLY A 18 -11.15 -15.96 3.30
N ARG A 19 -12.19 -15.70 4.10
CA ARG A 19 -12.87 -14.40 4.15
C ARG A 19 -12.05 -13.42 4.99
N THR A 20 -11.44 -12.43 4.36
CA THR A 20 -10.48 -11.54 5.03
C THR A 20 -10.60 -10.11 4.53
N GLU A 21 -10.58 -9.19 5.50
CA GLU A 21 -10.24 -7.78 5.31
C GLU A 21 -8.92 -7.54 6.03
N ARG A 22 -7.91 -7.01 5.35
CA ARG A 22 -6.60 -6.78 5.96
C ARG A 22 -5.94 -5.54 5.39
N MET A 23 -5.44 -4.68 6.28
CA MET A 23 -4.57 -3.56 5.93
C MET A 23 -3.22 -3.74 6.63
N THR A 24 -2.14 -3.68 5.86
CA THR A 24 -0.76 -3.54 6.35
C THR A 24 -0.04 -2.51 5.51
N TYR A 25 1.08 -1.97 5.99
CA TYR A 25 1.80 -0.95 5.25
C TYR A 25 3.29 -0.95 5.58
N LEU A 26 4.10 -0.53 4.61
CA LEU A 26 5.50 -0.18 4.83
C LEU A 26 5.57 1.28 5.32
N ALA A 27 5.91 1.46 6.58
CA ALA A 27 5.95 2.79 7.22
C ALA A 27 7.23 3.59 6.92
N SER A 28 8.29 2.94 6.44
CA SER A 28 9.58 3.56 6.15
C SER A 28 10.44 2.64 5.29
N GLY A 29 11.44 3.19 4.61
CA GLY A 29 12.41 2.40 3.84
C GLY A 29 11.86 1.88 2.50
N SER A 30 10.83 2.55 1.96
CA SER A 30 10.36 2.31 0.59
C SER A 30 11.44 2.65 -0.42
N GLU A 31 11.71 1.72 -1.34
CA GLU A 31 12.66 1.93 -2.45
C GLU A 31 11.99 2.47 -3.72
N GLY A 32 10.67 2.73 -3.68
CA GLY A 32 9.94 3.29 -4.83
C GLY A 32 9.54 2.25 -5.87
N TRP A 33 9.47 0.96 -5.50
CA TRP A 33 9.01 -0.09 -6.38
C TRP A 33 8.36 -1.26 -5.62
N VAL A 34 7.45 -1.96 -6.28
CA VAL A 34 6.85 -3.22 -5.80
C VAL A 34 6.43 -4.07 -6.99
N SER A 35 6.45 -5.40 -6.84
CA SER A 35 5.86 -6.31 -7.83
C SER A 35 4.91 -7.31 -7.17
N ILE A 36 3.93 -7.76 -7.95
CA ILE A 36 3.03 -8.86 -7.62
C ILE A 36 2.99 -9.83 -8.80
N ILE A 37 3.15 -11.12 -8.53
CA ILE A 37 3.26 -12.15 -9.56
C ILE A 37 2.31 -13.30 -9.18
N ASP A 38 1.44 -13.69 -10.12
CA ASP A 38 0.69 -14.94 -10.04
C ASP A 38 1.57 -16.05 -10.63
N THR A 39 2.33 -16.73 -9.77
CA THR A 39 3.27 -17.79 -10.19
C THR A 39 2.59 -18.97 -10.86
N ASN A 40 1.29 -19.18 -10.63
CA ASN A 40 0.54 -20.26 -11.29
C ASN A 40 0.20 -19.91 -12.74
N LYS A 41 -0.03 -18.62 -13.02
CA LYS A 41 -0.41 -18.13 -14.36
C LYS A 41 0.74 -17.52 -15.14
N GLY A 42 1.88 -17.27 -14.48
CA GLY A 42 3.08 -16.73 -15.09
C GLY A 42 2.92 -15.29 -15.58
N PHE A 43 2.07 -14.49 -14.94
CA PHE A 43 1.97 -13.05 -15.19
C PHE A 43 1.99 -12.28 -13.87
N GLY A 44 2.37 -11.03 -13.95
CA GLY A 44 2.44 -10.10 -12.84
C GLY A 44 2.43 -8.66 -13.30
N ALA A 45 2.62 -7.79 -12.32
CA ALA A 45 2.84 -6.37 -12.57
C ALA A 45 3.91 -5.86 -11.62
N LYS A 46 4.69 -4.89 -12.12
CA LYS A 46 5.64 -4.10 -11.35
C LYS A 46 5.18 -2.65 -11.37
N LEU A 47 5.13 -2.04 -10.20
CA LEU A 47 4.86 -0.63 -10.02
C LEU A 47 6.16 0.07 -9.60
N LEU A 48 6.44 1.22 -10.19
CA LEU A 48 7.52 2.11 -9.77
C LEU A 48 6.98 3.51 -9.49
N TRP A 49 7.52 4.20 -8.50
CA TRP A 49 7.11 5.53 -8.08
C TRP A 49 8.27 6.32 -7.45
N ASP A 50 8.03 7.60 -7.16
CA ASP A 50 8.95 8.45 -6.39
C ASP A 50 8.79 8.19 -4.88
N PRO A 51 9.76 7.53 -4.21
CA PRO A 51 9.64 7.19 -2.78
C PRO A 51 9.84 8.39 -1.86
N ILE A 52 10.35 9.53 -2.36
CA ILE A 52 10.45 10.75 -1.56
C ILE A 52 9.06 11.38 -1.43
N LYS A 53 8.27 11.32 -2.50
CA LYS A 53 6.93 11.91 -2.56
C LYS A 53 5.84 10.97 -2.04
N LEU A 54 6.00 9.67 -2.26
CA LEU A 54 5.12 8.61 -1.77
C LEU A 54 5.93 7.61 -0.91
N PRO A 55 6.32 8.00 0.32
CA PRO A 55 7.22 7.21 1.15
C PRO A 55 6.60 5.95 1.76
N TYR A 56 5.27 5.82 1.68
CA TYR A 56 4.55 4.67 2.21
C TYR A 56 4.07 3.77 1.09
N LEU A 57 3.89 2.48 1.42
CA LEU A 57 3.21 1.53 0.56
C LEU A 57 2.13 0.83 1.37
N TRP A 58 0.87 1.01 0.99
CA TRP A 58 -0.23 0.27 1.59
C TRP A 58 -0.39 -1.07 0.89
N TYR A 59 -0.74 -2.08 1.68
CA TYR A 59 -1.05 -3.43 1.27
C TYR A 59 -2.44 -3.75 1.82
N TRP A 60 -3.43 -3.71 0.94
CA TRP A 60 -4.83 -3.96 1.30
C TRP A 60 -5.32 -5.25 0.65
N GLN A 61 -6.03 -6.06 1.42
CA GLN A 61 -6.72 -7.25 0.94
C GLN A 61 -8.18 -7.20 1.31
N GLU A 62 -9.00 -7.50 0.32
CA GLU A 62 -10.43 -7.68 0.48
C GLU A 62 -10.81 -8.95 -0.29
N GLN A 63 -11.15 -9.98 0.47
CA GLN A 63 -11.37 -11.32 -0.02
C GLN A 63 -12.68 -11.85 0.54
N GLY A 64 -13.78 -11.61 -0.17
CA GLY A 64 -15.10 -12.18 0.15
C GLY A 64 -15.63 -11.83 1.54
N SER A 65 -15.18 -10.73 2.15
CA SER A 65 -15.69 -10.26 3.43
C SER A 65 -17.17 -9.89 3.32
N SER A 66 -17.97 -10.08 4.37
CA SER A 66 -19.39 -9.69 4.32
C SER A 66 -19.63 -8.19 4.53
N GLY A 67 -18.57 -7.42 4.80
CA GLY A 67 -18.64 -6.01 5.14
C GLY A 67 -18.95 -5.10 3.96
N PHE A 68 -19.25 -3.84 4.28
CA PHE A 68 -19.17 -2.75 3.30
C PHE A 68 -17.72 -2.60 2.83
N PRO A 69 -17.46 -2.24 1.54
CA PRO A 69 -18.44 -1.85 0.52
C PRO A 69 -18.86 -2.99 -0.42
N PHE A 70 -18.19 -4.14 -0.38
CA PHE A 70 -18.35 -5.16 -1.43
C PHE A 70 -19.29 -6.30 -1.05
N TYR A 71 -19.65 -6.45 0.23
CA TYR A 71 -20.63 -7.42 0.73
C TYR A 71 -20.44 -8.83 0.13
N GLY A 72 -19.20 -9.32 0.18
CA GLY A 72 -18.81 -10.67 -0.24
C GLY A 72 -18.35 -10.79 -1.69
N ARG A 73 -18.40 -9.70 -2.46
CA ARG A 73 -18.19 -9.74 -3.93
C ARG A 73 -16.78 -9.42 -4.40
N ALA A 74 -15.91 -8.92 -3.52
CA ALA A 74 -14.56 -8.56 -3.91
C ALA A 74 -13.60 -9.72 -3.69
N GLN A 75 -12.69 -9.90 -4.65
CA GLN A 75 -11.48 -10.70 -4.49
C GLN A 75 -10.29 -9.92 -5.03
N MET A 76 -9.61 -9.17 -4.16
CA MET A 76 -8.55 -8.26 -4.58
C MET A 76 -7.46 -8.06 -3.54
N THR A 77 -6.26 -7.81 -4.07
CA THR A 77 -5.11 -7.32 -3.32
C THR A 77 -4.66 -6.03 -3.99
N ALA A 78 -4.50 -4.96 -3.22
CA ALA A 78 -4.04 -3.67 -3.70
C ALA A 78 -2.68 -3.32 -3.08
N LEU A 79 -1.81 -2.76 -3.91
CA LEU A 79 -0.49 -2.23 -3.57
C LEU A 79 -0.50 -0.75 -3.92
N GLU A 80 -0.50 0.12 -2.91
CA GLU A 80 -0.84 1.54 -3.09
C GLU A 80 0.29 2.42 -2.54
N PRO A 81 1.14 2.98 -3.41
CA PRO A 81 2.08 4.03 -3.01
C PRO A 81 1.32 5.24 -2.48
N ALA A 82 1.68 5.73 -1.30
CA ALA A 82 0.91 6.75 -0.59
C ALA A 82 1.80 7.81 0.06
N SER A 83 1.25 9.02 0.19
CA SER A 83 1.87 10.15 0.90
C SER A 83 1.55 10.20 2.39
N CYS A 84 0.63 9.37 2.89
CA CYS A 84 0.30 9.25 4.31
C CYS A 84 0.11 7.79 4.74
N LEU A 85 -0.04 7.54 6.05
CA LEU A 85 -0.37 6.20 6.55
C LEU A 85 -1.88 5.95 6.46
N PRO A 86 -2.32 4.68 6.40
CA PRO A 86 -3.74 4.37 6.41
C PRO A 86 -4.41 4.92 7.67
N GLY A 87 -5.57 5.57 7.50
CA GLY A 87 -6.39 6.07 8.61
C GLY A 87 -6.01 7.45 9.15
N ASP A 88 -4.87 8.04 8.76
CA ASP A 88 -4.50 9.39 9.21
C ASP A 88 -5.51 10.46 8.78
N GLY A 89 -6.04 10.32 7.55
CA GLY A 89 -6.68 11.43 6.85
C GLY A 89 -5.75 12.65 6.73
N LEU A 90 -6.30 13.78 6.29
CA LEU A 90 -5.52 15.02 6.20
C LEU A 90 -5.16 15.57 7.60
N ALA A 91 -6.13 15.59 8.52
CA ALA A 91 -5.96 16.17 9.84
C ALA A 91 -4.86 15.45 10.65
N GLY A 92 -4.89 14.11 10.71
CA GLY A 92 -3.87 13.33 11.41
C GLY A 92 -2.50 13.43 10.74
N ALA A 93 -2.45 13.45 9.41
CA ALA A 93 -1.20 13.65 8.68
C ALA A 93 -0.59 15.04 8.96
N SER A 94 -1.41 16.09 9.03
CA SER A 94 -0.95 17.44 9.35
C SER A 94 -0.49 17.58 10.80
N GLU A 95 -1.25 17.05 11.76
CA GLU A 95 -0.88 17.06 13.18
C GLU A 95 0.44 16.32 13.43
N ALA A 96 0.65 15.19 12.75
CA ALA A 96 1.88 14.41 12.83
C ALA A 96 3.04 14.99 12.00
N GLY A 97 2.87 16.13 11.33
CA GLY A 97 3.91 16.78 10.52
C GLY A 97 4.30 16.01 9.25
N ARG A 98 3.41 15.15 8.74
CA ARG A 98 3.64 14.28 7.57
C ARG A 98 2.89 14.71 6.32
N SER A 99 1.99 15.69 6.42
CA SER A 99 1.27 16.22 5.26
C SER A 99 2.20 16.98 4.32
N THR A 100 2.06 16.75 3.01
CA THR A 100 2.69 17.58 1.97
C THR A 100 2.07 18.98 1.97
N VAL A 101 2.89 20.01 2.11
CA VAL A 101 2.48 21.41 2.00
C VAL A 101 2.82 21.92 0.61
N ILE A 102 1.83 22.45 -0.11
CA ILE A 102 2.00 23.08 -1.42
C ILE A 102 1.63 24.54 -1.27
N ALA A 103 2.58 25.45 -1.51
CA ALA A 103 2.34 26.88 -1.38
C ALA A 103 1.48 27.42 -2.52
N ALA A 104 0.89 28.59 -2.34
CA ALA A 104 0.08 29.24 -3.37
C ALA A 104 0.93 29.50 -4.63
N GLY A 105 0.46 29.01 -5.77
CA GLY A 105 1.15 29.13 -7.06
C GLY A 105 2.19 28.04 -7.33
N GLU A 106 2.46 27.14 -6.39
CA GLU A 106 3.38 26.02 -6.58
C GLU A 106 2.70 24.78 -7.17
N GLU A 107 3.48 23.96 -7.87
CA GLU A 107 3.06 22.67 -8.40
C GLU A 107 3.80 21.53 -7.68
N TYR A 108 3.10 20.43 -7.42
CA TYR A 108 3.69 19.22 -6.87
C TYR A 108 3.37 18.00 -7.74
N SER A 109 4.32 17.63 -8.58
CA SER A 109 4.17 16.52 -9.53
C SER A 109 5.00 15.30 -9.13
N PHE A 110 4.49 14.11 -9.42
CA PHE A 110 5.18 12.82 -9.28
C PHE A 110 4.68 11.85 -10.35
N SER A 111 5.46 10.81 -10.61
CA SER A 111 5.11 9.78 -11.58
C SER A 111 4.93 8.43 -10.89
N VAL A 112 3.98 7.66 -11.40
CA VAL A 112 3.82 6.25 -11.08
C VAL A 112 3.73 5.52 -12.41
N SER A 113 4.50 4.44 -12.56
CA SER A 113 4.51 3.62 -13.78
C SER A 113 4.21 2.17 -13.45
N LEU A 114 3.40 1.54 -14.30
CA LEU A 114 3.08 0.12 -14.23
C LEU A 114 3.70 -0.60 -15.44
N GLU A 115 4.37 -1.71 -15.18
CA GLU A 115 4.88 -2.65 -16.17
C GLU A 115 4.20 -4.00 -15.95
N LEU A 116 3.69 -4.64 -17.01
CA LEU A 116 3.24 -6.03 -16.94
C LEU A 116 4.45 -6.94 -17.17
N ILE A 117 4.63 -7.92 -16.29
CA ILE A 117 5.78 -8.85 -16.27
C ILE A 117 5.36 -10.30 -16.21
#